data_AF-A0A1X1J5B2-F1
#
_entry.id   AF-A0A1X1J5B2-F1
#
_cell.length_a   1.000
_cell.length_b   1.000
_cell.length_c   1.000
_cell.angle_alpha   90.00
_cell.angle_beta   90.00
_cell.angle_gamma   90.00
#
_symmetry.space_group_name_H-M   'P 1'
#
loop_
_entity.id
_entity.type
_entity.pdbx_description
1 polymer ?
#
loop_
_entity_poly.entity_id
_entity_poly.type
_entity_poly.pdbx_seq_one_letter_code
_entity_poly.pdbx_strand_id
1 'polypeptide(L)' 'MGFYVDIAELQKAQEAYMKMVATAQSQLDTAKNGMNAIITSNSMHGEVGKAITNEINNVHNPVIVGLKNSLEFLGSEFS' A
#
# COMPACT_ATOMS: atom_id res chain seq x y z
N MET A 1 -17.75 -28.19 22.40
CA MET A 1 -16.90 -27.00 22.61
C MET A 1 -17.32 -25.98 21.58
N GLY A 2 -18.26 -25.09 21.93
CA GLY A 2 -18.70 -24.03 21.03
C GLY A 2 -17.79 -22.82 21.21
N PHE A 3 -17.23 -22.30 20.12
CA PHE A 3 -16.53 -21.02 20.14
C PHE A 3 -17.54 -19.93 20.49
N TYR A 4 -17.55 -19.47 21.73
CA TYR A 4 -18.14 -18.19 22.10
C TYR A 4 -17.16 -17.14 21.62
N VAL A 5 -17.33 -16.70 20.37
CA VAL A 5 -16.68 -15.49 19.93
C VAL A 5 -17.40 -14.33 20.62
N ASP A 6 -16.73 -13.69 21.57
CA ASP A 6 -17.27 -12.50 22.20
C ASP A 6 -17.38 -11.39 21.14
N ILE A 7 -18.55 -10.77 21.02
CA ILE A 7 -18.77 -9.65 20.10
C ILE A 7 -17.74 -8.54 20.37
N ALA A 8 -17.29 -8.39 21.61
CA ALA A 8 -16.24 -7.45 21.98
C ALA A 8 -14.85 -7.82 21.40
N GLU A 9 -14.53 -9.11 21.25
CA GLU A 9 -13.30 -9.54 20.58
C GLU A 9 -13.34 -9.30 19.08
N LEU A 10 -14.51 -9.50 18.45
CA LEU A 10 -14.71 -9.18 17.03
C LEU A 10 -14.54 -7.69 16.75
N GLN A 11 -15.11 -6.82 17.58
CA GLN A 11 -14.95 -5.36 17.44
C GLN A 11 -13.49 -4.94 17.60
N LYS A 12 -12.76 -5.47 18.59
CA LYS A 12 -11.33 -5.18 18.75
C LYS A 12 -10.49 -5.65 17.56
N ALA A 13 -10.80 -6.82 17.02
CA ALA A 13 -10.14 -7.34 15.83
C ALA A 13 -10.40 -6.46 14.60
N GLN A 14 -11.64 -5.98 14.42
CA GLN A 14 -12.02 -5.05 13.36
C GLN A 14 -11.28 -3.71 13.49
N GLU A 15 -11.25 -3.11 14.68
CA GLU A 15 -10.51 -1.85 14.91
C GLU A 15 -9.01 -2.00 14.64
N ALA A 16 -8.41 -3.10 15.11
CA ALA A 16 -7.01 -3.41 14.85
C ALA A 16 -6.74 -3.57 13.35
N TYR A 17 -7.64 -4.27 12.63
CA TYR A 17 -7.55 -4.44 11.19
C TYR A 17 -7.64 -3.10 10.45
N MET A 18 -8.63 -2.26 10.77
CA MET A 18 -8.77 -0.94 10.13
C MET A 18 -7.56 -0.04 10.38
N LYS A 19 -6.96 -0.09 11.58
CA LYS A 19 -5.72 0.62 11.89
C LYS A 19 -4.53 0.10 11.07
N MET A 20 -4.44 -1.22 10.87
CA MET A 20 -3.40 -1.82 10.02
C MET A 20 -3.57 -1.40 8.56
N VAL A 21 -4.81 -1.39 8.04
CA VAL A 21 -5.13 -0.93 6.69
C VAL A 21 -4.70 0.52 6.49
N ALA A 22 -5.07 1.42 7.41
CA ALA A 22 -4.68 2.83 7.34
C ALA A 22 -3.15 3.02 7.37
N THR A 23 -2.45 2.23 8.19
CA THR A 23 -0.99 2.28 8.27
C THR A 23 -0.35 1.79 6.96
N ALA A 24 -0.86 0.69 6.40
CA ALA A 24 -0.38 0.14 5.14
C ALA A 24 -0.61 1.11 3.96
N GLN A 25 -1.77 1.76 3.90
CA GLN A 25 -2.05 2.81 2.90
C GLN A 25 -1.05 3.97 3.00
N SER A 26 -0.76 4.46 4.20
CA SER A 26 0.22 5.53 4.42
C SER A 26 1.64 5.13 3.99
N GLN A 27 2.04 3.88 4.26
CA GLN A 27 3.32 3.34 3.81
C GLN A 27 3.40 3.22 2.29
N LEU A 28 2.32 2.78 1.63
CA LEU A 28 2.23 2.70 0.18
C LEU A 28 2.29 4.08 -0.48
N ASP A 29 1.63 5.10 0.10
CA ASP A 29 1.72 6.48 -0.38
C ASP A 29 3.14 7.04 -0.23
N THR A 30 3.80 6.75 0.89
CA THR A 30 5.21 7.10 1.12
C THR A 30 6.12 6.43 0.08
N ALA A 31 5.91 5.14 -0.19
CA ALA A 31 6.67 4.41 -1.19
C ALA A 31 6.49 4.99 -2.60
N LYS A 32 5.24 5.31 -3.00
CA LYS A 32 4.94 5.95 -4.29
C LYS A 32 5.64 7.30 -4.43
N ASN A 33 5.61 8.11 -3.38
CA ASN A 33 6.27 9.41 -3.38
C ASN A 33 7.80 9.26 -3.47
N GLY A 34 8.38 8.29 -2.75
CA GLY A 34 9.81 7.98 -2.84
C GLY A 34 10.22 7.52 -4.23
N MET A 35 9.43 6.68 -4.88
CA MET A 35 9.64 6.22 -6.25
C MET A 35 9.59 7.36 -7.27
N ASN A 36 8.61 8.25 -7.14
CA ASN A 36 8.53 9.44 -7.98
C ASN A 36 9.70 10.39 -7.75
N ALA A 37 10.15 10.56 -6.50
CA ALA A 37 11.34 11.34 -6.18
C ALA A 37 12.60 10.76 -6.83
N ILE A 38 12.74 9.43 -6.84
CA ILE A 38 13.82 8.74 -7.56
C ILE A 38 13.75 9.09 -9.04
N ILE A 39 12.60 8.90 -9.70
CA ILE A 39 12.43 9.21 -11.14
C ILE A 39 12.84 10.66 -11.44
N THR A 40 12.47 11.62 -10.58
CA THR A 40 12.78 13.04 -10.78
C THR A 40 14.19 13.45 -10.35
N SER A 41 15.00 12.51 -9.84
CA SER A 41 16.36 12.82 -9.40
C SER A 41 17.27 13.14 -10.59
N ASN A 42 18.11 14.16 -10.43
CA ASN A 42 19.15 14.54 -11.40
C ASN A 42 20.17 13.41 -11.68
N SER A 43 20.18 12.36 -10.87
CA SER A 43 21.03 11.18 -11.08
C SER A 43 20.47 10.23 -12.15
N MET A 44 19.22 10.38 -12.56
CA MET A 44 18.49 9.44 -13.42
C MET A 44 18.68 9.69 -14.91
N HIS A 45 19.90 10.06 -15.30
CA HIS A 45 20.24 10.35 -16.69
C HIS A 45 20.91 9.13 -17.35
N GLY A 46 20.90 9.11 -18.69
CA GLY A 46 21.47 8.01 -19.48
C GLY A 46 20.60 6.74 -19.50
N GLU A 47 21.11 5.68 -20.13
CA GLU A 47 20.36 4.44 -20.38
C GLU A 47 19.99 3.70 -19.09
N VAL A 48 20.85 3.75 -18.06
CA VAL A 48 20.54 3.17 -16.75
C VAL A 48 19.41 3.93 -16.06
N GLY A 49 19.43 5.27 -16.10
CA GLY A 49 18.35 6.10 -15.57
C GLY A 49 17.01 5.86 -16.27
N LYS A 50 17.01 5.70 -17.59
CA LYS A 50 15.82 5.31 -18.37
C LYS A 50 15.30 3.94 -17.96
N ALA A 51 16.18 2.94 -17.81
CA ALA A 51 15.80 1.59 -17.39
C ALA A 51 15.15 1.58 -16.00
N ILE A 52 15.75 2.27 -15.02
CA ILE A 52 15.19 2.37 -13.66
C ILE A 52 13.85 3.13 -13.68
N THR A 53 13.74 4.23 -14.46
CA THR A 53 12.48 4.97 -14.60
C THR A 53 11.38 4.10 -15.20
N ASN A 54 11.74 3.27 -16.20
CA ASN A 54 10.83 2.35 -16.85
C ASN A 54 10.37 1.23 -15.90
N GLU A 55 11.29 0.68 -15.09
CA GLU A 55 10.97 -0.32 -14.06
C GLU A 55 10.01 0.28 -13.01
N ILE A 56 10.32 1.47 -12.49
CA ILE A 56 9.47 2.13 -11.49
C ILE A 56 8.07 2.40 -12.05
N ASN A 57 7.96 2.93 -13.27
CA ASN A 57 6.66 3.29 -13.84
C ASN A 57 5.81 2.10 -14.28
N ASN A 58 6.42 1.01 -14.74
CA ASN A 58 5.67 -0.14 -15.29
C ASN A 58 5.54 -1.32 -14.32
N VAL A 59 6.35 -1.37 -13.26
CA VAL A 59 6.32 -2.46 -12.28
C VAL A 59 5.94 -1.93 -10.91
N HIS A 60 6.76 -1.07 -10.33
CA HIS A 60 6.58 -0.71 -8.92
C HIS A 60 5.36 0.19 -8.65
N ASN A 61 5.18 1.28 -9.41
CA ASN A 61 4.04 2.18 -9.26
C ASN A 61 2.69 1.46 -9.47
N PRO A 62 2.51 0.62 -10.51
CA PRO A 62 1.30 -0.17 -10.68
C PRO A 62 1.03 -1.14 -9.53
N VAL A 63 2.06 -1.82 -9.02
CA VAL A 63 1.92 -2.72 -7.85
C VAL A 63 1.46 -1.94 -6.62
N ILE A 64 2.07 -0.79 -6.33
CA ILE A 64 1.68 0.06 -5.19
C ILE A 64 0.22 0.50 -5.31
N VAL A 65 -0.20 0.96 -6.49
CA VAL A 65 -1.58 1.39 -6.73
C VAL A 65 -2.55 0.21 -6.61
N GLY A 66 -2.21 -0.96 -7.14
CA GLY A 66 -3.02 -2.18 -7.02
C GLY A 66 -3.20 -2.63 -5.57
N LEU A 67 -2.14 -2.59 -4.77
CA LEU A 67 -2.18 -2.89 -3.34
C LEU A 67 -3.02 -1.87 -2.57
N LYS A 68 -2.87 -0.57 -2.88
CA LYS A 68 -3.67 0.50 -2.26
C LYS A 68 -5.16 0.31 -2.54
N ASN A 69 -5.52 0.09 -3.79
CA ASN A 69 -6.92 -0.15 -4.19
C ASN A 69 -7.50 -1.40 -3.51
N SER A 70 -6.70 -2.45 -3.39
CA SER A 70 -7.12 -3.70 -2.72
C SER A 70 -7.35 -3.49 -1.23
N LEU A 71 -6.50 -2.69 -0.56
CA LEU A 71 -6.67 -2.31 0.85
C LEU A 71 -7.86 -1.38 1.07
N GLU A 72 -8.11 -0.44 0.16
CA GLU A 72 -9.31 0.41 0.19
C GLU A 72 -10.59 -0.43 0.03
N PHE A 73 -10.60 -1.37 -0.93
CA PHE A 73 -11.71 -2.29 -1.12
C PHE A 73 -11.97 -3.15 0.12
N LEU A 74 -10.92 -3.78 0.67
CA LEU A 74 -11.03 -4.53 1.91
C LEU A 74 -11.58 -3.66 3.05
N GLY A 75 -11.02 -2.47 3.27
CA GLY A 75 -11.52 -1.54 4.29
C GLY A 75 -12.99 -1.17 4.12
N SER A 76 -13.48 -1.07 2.89
CA SER A 76 -14.89 -0.79 2.60
C SER A 76 -15.83 -1.96 2.91
N GLU A 77 -15.37 -3.21 2.80
CA GLU A 77 -16.15 -4.40 3.19
C GLU A 77 -16.22 -4.57 4.72
N PHE A 78 -15.28 -3.97 5.46
CA PHE A 78 -15.22 -4.01 6.93
C PHE A 78 -15.71 -2.70 7.60
N SER A 79 -16.21 -1.73 6.85
CA SER A 79 -16.80 -0.47 7.37
C SER A 79 -18.32 -0.54 7.45
#